data_AF-A0A2K3J8M7-F1
#
_entry.id   AF-A0A2K3J8M7-F1
#
_cell.length_a   1.000
_cell.length_b   1.000
_cell.length_c   1.000
_cell.angle_alpha   90.00
_cell.angle_beta   90.00
_cell.angle_gamma   90.00
#
_symmetry.space_group_name_H-M   'P 1'
#
loop_
_entity.id
_entity.type
_entity.pdbx_description
1 polymer ?
#
loop_
_entity_poly.entity_id
_entity_poly.type
_entity_poly.pdbx_seq_one_letter_code
_entity_poly.pdbx_strand_id
1 'polypeptide(L)'
;MSENIVMQTANTETHCGMCRLDYLETGVCPSGKKYRYVAYWPQGRIEIYKALKNGNLKPTQKLLEIAETCTLCGICDKQCSFITNRRPMIVQKALKEYVKELDKKSIKKTPSDTVLEELQRIVGEQWATNDPAILTAYNKTILNQKQINHVYVVMPNTTDEV
;
A
#
# COMPACT_ATOMS: atom_id res chain seq x y z
N MET A 1 -19.71 -8.69 6.33
CA MET A 1 -19.70 -7.30 5.82
C MET A 1 -20.03 -7.35 4.35
N SER A 2 -20.93 -6.53 3.81
CA SER A 2 -21.25 -6.65 2.37
C SER A 2 -20.07 -6.12 1.55
N GLU A 3 -19.64 -6.90 0.54
CA GLU A 3 -18.54 -6.53 -0.34
C GLU A 3 -18.79 -5.20 -1.07
N ASN A 4 -20.06 -4.89 -1.33
CA ASN A 4 -20.50 -3.64 -1.96
C ASN A 4 -20.06 -2.41 -1.15
N ILE A 5 -20.28 -2.39 0.17
CA ILE A 5 -19.90 -1.25 1.04
C ILE A 5 -18.38 -1.08 1.08
N VAL A 6 -17.63 -2.19 1.08
CA VAL A 6 -16.16 -2.15 1.06
C VAL A 6 -15.66 -1.50 -0.23
N MET A 7 -16.17 -1.94 -1.37
CA MET A 7 -15.79 -1.37 -2.66
C MET A 7 -16.24 0.09 -2.82
N GLN A 8 -17.43 0.45 -2.34
CA GLN A 8 -17.89 1.84 -2.32
C GLN A 8 -16.94 2.73 -1.52
N THR A 9 -16.50 2.27 -0.34
CA THR A 9 -15.55 3.00 0.50
C THR A 9 -14.17 3.07 -0.15
N ALA A 10 -13.72 2.01 -0.81
CA ALA A 10 -12.45 1.99 -1.53
C ALA A 10 -12.46 2.96 -2.73
N ASN A 11 -13.56 3.01 -3.49
CA ASN A 11 -13.69 3.85 -4.67
C ASN A 11 -13.75 5.36 -4.37
N THR A 12 -14.07 5.73 -3.13
CA THR A 12 -14.10 7.14 -2.69
C THR A 12 -12.75 7.65 -2.16
N GLU A 13 -11.65 6.92 -2.39
CA GLU A 13 -10.30 7.34 -1.96
C GLU A 13 -9.86 8.64 -2.63
N THR A 14 -9.63 9.67 -1.80
CA THR A 14 -9.35 11.04 -2.25
C THR A 14 -7.88 11.26 -2.59
N HIS A 15 -6.99 10.36 -2.18
CA HIS A 15 -5.56 10.45 -2.39
C HIS A 15 -4.89 11.69 -1.78
N CYS A 16 -5.52 12.33 -0.79
CA CYS A 16 -5.04 13.57 -0.17
C CYS A 16 -3.76 13.44 0.68
N GLY A 17 -3.31 12.22 1.00
CA GLY A 17 -2.10 11.99 1.80
C GLY A 17 -2.21 12.35 3.29
N MET A 18 -3.32 12.93 3.74
CA MET A 18 -3.52 13.42 5.12
C MET A 18 -3.38 12.33 6.20
N CYS A 19 -3.51 11.05 5.84
CA CYS A 19 -3.27 9.93 6.76
C CYS A 19 -1.81 9.80 7.25
N ARG A 20 -0.88 10.59 6.69
CA ARG A 20 0.54 10.64 7.05
C ARG A 20 0.90 11.80 7.97
N LEU A 21 -0.04 12.72 8.20
CA LEU A 21 0.12 13.88 9.07
C LEU A 21 -0.73 13.66 10.33
N ASP A 22 -0.15 13.88 11.50
CA ASP A 22 -0.86 13.76 12.77
C ASP A 22 -1.51 15.09 13.17
N TYR A 23 -2.56 15.49 12.45
CA TYR A 23 -3.26 16.75 12.72
C TYR A 23 -4.35 16.65 13.81
N LEU A 24 -4.61 15.44 14.32
CA LEU A 24 -5.54 15.22 15.44
C LEU A 24 -4.81 14.89 16.74
N GLU A 25 -3.47 14.86 16.74
CA GLU A 25 -2.64 14.44 17.87
C GLU A 25 -3.01 13.03 18.39
N THR A 26 -3.41 12.15 17.47
CA THR A 26 -3.77 10.75 17.76
C THR A 26 -2.73 9.73 17.28
N GLY A 27 -1.61 10.22 16.76
CA GLY A 27 -0.60 9.45 16.06
C GLY A 27 -0.96 9.21 14.59
N VAL A 28 0.01 8.67 13.85
CA VAL A 28 -0.14 8.21 12.47
C VAL A 28 -0.17 6.68 12.40
N CYS A 29 -0.51 6.12 11.23
CA CYS A 29 -0.44 4.67 11.00
C CYS A 29 0.95 4.10 11.37
N PRO A 30 1.08 3.20 12.36
CA PRO A 30 2.37 2.68 12.80
C PRO A 30 3.08 1.87 11.71
N SER A 31 2.31 1.08 10.94
CA SER A 31 2.81 0.32 9.78
C SER A 31 3.37 1.27 8.71
N GLY A 32 2.64 2.33 8.37
CA GLY A 32 3.11 3.34 7.43
C GLY A 32 4.41 4.01 7.89
N LYS A 33 4.48 4.41 9.17
CA LYS A 33 5.68 5.04 9.75
C LYS A 33 6.89 4.11 9.75
N LYS A 34 6.70 2.81 10.04
CA LYS A 34 7.78 1.82 10.11
C LYS A 34 8.35 1.48 8.73
N TYR A 35 7.50 1.20 7.75
CA TYR A 35 7.92 0.66 6.44
C TYR A 35 8.04 1.73 5.33
N ARG A 36 7.51 2.94 5.58
CA ARG A 36 7.62 4.16 4.75
C ARG A 36 6.99 4.12 3.36
N TYR A 37 7.00 3.01 2.62
CA TYR A 37 6.32 2.90 1.33
C TYR A 37 4.82 3.21 1.46
N VAL A 38 4.26 3.88 0.46
CA VAL A 38 2.82 4.21 0.37
C VAL A 38 1.94 2.97 0.58
N ALA A 39 2.40 1.81 0.12
CA ALA A 39 1.73 0.52 0.27
C ALA A 39 1.39 0.14 1.73
N TYR A 40 2.17 0.58 2.72
CA TYR A 40 1.94 0.30 4.14
C TYR A 40 1.04 1.34 4.82
N TRP A 41 0.75 2.45 4.14
CA TRP A 41 -0.22 3.45 4.59
C TRP A 41 -1.65 3.03 4.23
N PRO A 42 -2.67 3.53 4.96
CA PRO A 42 -4.08 3.19 4.69
C PRO A 42 -4.48 3.44 3.24
N GLN A 43 -4.02 4.55 2.66
CA GLN A 43 -4.25 4.91 1.26
C GLN A 43 -3.71 3.83 0.29
N GLY A 44 -2.46 3.40 0.45
CA GLY A 44 -1.87 2.41 -0.45
C GLY A 44 -2.57 1.05 -0.34
N ARG A 45 -2.94 0.63 0.87
CA ARG A 45 -3.72 -0.60 1.08
C ARG A 45 -5.09 -0.57 0.40
N ILE A 46 -5.74 0.59 0.32
CA ILE A 46 -7.00 0.76 -0.40
C ILE A 46 -6.80 0.55 -1.91
N GLU A 47 -5.76 1.15 -2.50
CA GLU A 47 -5.46 0.97 -3.92
C GLU A 47 -5.06 -0.47 -4.26
N ILE A 48 -4.29 -1.11 -3.39
CA ILE A 48 -3.97 -2.54 -3.51
C ILE A 48 -5.25 -3.38 -3.50
N TYR A 49 -6.15 -3.15 -2.54
CA TYR A 49 -7.42 -3.89 -2.46
C TYR A 49 -8.27 -3.71 -3.72
N LYS A 50 -8.39 -2.48 -4.24
CA LYS A 50 -9.11 -2.20 -5.50
C LYS A 50 -8.48 -2.95 -6.67
N ALA A 51 -7.15 -2.93 -6.80
CA ALA A 51 -6.46 -3.59 -7.89
C ALA A 51 -6.63 -5.12 -7.84
N LEU A 52 -6.63 -5.72 -6.64
CA LEU A 52 -6.91 -7.14 -6.46
C LEU A 52 -8.34 -7.49 -6.89
N LYS A 53 -9.34 -6.70 -6.45
CA LYS A 53 -10.75 -6.94 -6.78
C LYS A 53 -11.07 -6.72 -8.26
N ASN A 54 -10.36 -5.79 -8.91
CA ASN A 54 -10.49 -5.56 -10.35
C ASN A 54 -9.66 -6.55 -11.20
N GLY A 55 -8.89 -7.47 -10.58
CA GLY A 55 -8.04 -8.42 -11.29
C GLY A 55 -6.76 -7.82 -11.89
N ASN A 56 -6.47 -6.55 -11.60
CA ASN A 56 -5.32 -5.80 -12.12
C ASN A 56 -4.02 -6.07 -11.35
N LEU A 57 -4.10 -6.65 -10.15
CA LEU A 57 -2.95 -7.06 -9.36
C LEU A 57 -3.01 -8.56 -9.11
N LYS A 58 -1.91 -9.25 -9.40
CA LYS A 58 -1.71 -10.64 -8.95
C LYS A 58 -1.04 -10.63 -7.57
N PRO A 59 -1.48 -11.46 -6.61
CA PRO A 59 -0.87 -11.54 -5.29
C PRO A 59 0.63 -11.85 -5.32
N THR A 60 1.40 -11.12 -4.52
CA THR A 60 2.84 -11.32 -4.31
C THR A 60 3.13 -11.68 -2.86
N GLN A 61 4.35 -12.13 -2.55
CA GLN A 61 4.74 -12.35 -1.15
C GLN A 61 4.67 -11.05 -0.33
N LYS A 62 5.03 -9.92 -0.95
CA LYS A 62 5.01 -8.60 -0.31
C LYS A 62 3.59 -8.14 0.04
N LEU A 63 2.59 -8.52 -0.75
CA LEU A 63 1.18 -8.27 -0.43
C LEU A 63 0.79 -8.84 0.94
N LEU A 64 1.23 -10.07 1.24
CA LEU A 64 0.93 -10.71 2.52
C LEU A 64 1.53 -9.91 3.68
N GLU A 65 2.79 -9.49 3.56
CA GLU A 65 3.46 -8.65 4.55
C GLU A 65 2.74 -7.32 4.74
N ILE A 66 2.39 -6.63 3.65
CA ILE A 66 1.68 -5.34 3.69
C ILE A 66 0.36 -5.48 4.47
N ALA A 67 -0.45 -6.48 4.15
CA ALA A 67 -1.72 -6.72 4.82
C ALA A 67 -1.52 -7.12 6.29
N GLU A 68 -0.50 -7.93 6.59
CA GLU A 68 -0.26 -8.40 7.95
C GLU A 68 0.22 -7.31 8.91
N THR A 69 0.96 -6.32 8.42
CA THR A 69 1.40 -5.19 9.26
C THR A 69 0.26 -4.29 9.75
N CYS A 70 -0.94 -4.38 9.17
CA CYS A 70 -2.09 -3.65 9.68
C CYS A 70 -2.59 -4.29 10.98
N THR A 71 -2.54 -3.55 12.09
CA THR A 71 -3.05 -3.97 13.41
C THR A 71 -4.51 -3.63 13.65
N LEU A 72 -5.19 -3.05 12.65
CA LEU A 72 -6.57 -2.57 12.78
C LEU A 72 -6.74 -1.56 13.94
N CYS A 73 -5.76 -0.66 14.12
CA CYS A 73 -5.77 0.33 15.22
C CYS A 73 -6.82 1.46 15.07
N GLY A 74 -7.42 1.64 13.88
CA GLY A 74 -8.49 2.62 13.65
C GLY A 74 -8.05 4.08 13.51
N ILE A 75 -6.76 4.41 13.60
CA ILE A 75 -6.25 5.79 13.41
C ILE A 75 -6.68 6.36 12.05
N CYS A 76 -6.68 5.54 11.00
CA CYS A 76 -7.13 5.95 9.67
C CYS A 76 -8.59 6.40 9.63
N ASP A 77 -9.48 5.82 10.43
CA ASP A 77 -10.89 6.24 10.50
C ASP A 77 -11.03 7.59 11.20
N LYS A 78 -10.32 7.78 12.32
CA LYS A 78 -10.34 9.04 13.06
C LYS A 78 -9.92 10.20 12.18
N GLN A 79 -8.77 10.06 11.53
CA GLN A 79 -8.26 11.06 10.60
C GLN A 79 -9.22 11.24 9.41
N CYS A 80 -9.49 10.19 8.62
CA CYS A 80 -10.30 10.36 7.42
C CYS A 80 -11.74 10.83 7.69
N SER A 81 -12.31 10.54 8.86
CA SER A 81 -13.65 11.03 9.23
C SER A 81 -13.66 12.54 9.40
N PHE A 82 -12.56 13.16 9.87
CA PHE A 82 -12.49 14.60 10.07
C PHE A 82 -12.34 15.36 8.75
N ILE A 83 -11.43 14.92 7.87
CA ILE A 83 -11.11 15.66 6.63
C ILE A 83 -12.04 15.30 5.47
N THR A 84 -12.50 14.05 5.41
CA THR A 84 -13.23 13.53 4.23
C THR A 84 -14.57 12.89 4.58
N ASN A 85 -14.94 12.84 5.87
CA ASN A 85 -16.11 12.10 6.36
C ASN A 85 -16.11 10.61 5.95
N ARG A 86 -14.93 9.98 5.87
CA ARG A 86 -14.75 8.58 5.46
C ARG A 86 -14.23 7.71 6.60
N ARG A 87 -14.56 6.42 6.56
CA ARG A 87 -14.11 5.40 7.53
C ARG A 87 -13.46 4.20 6.81
N PRO A 88 -12.22 4.36 6.32
CA PRO A 88 -11.54 3.37 5.48
C PRO A 88 -11.12 2.07 6.17
N MET A 89 -11.21 1.93 7.49
CA MET A 89 -10.79 0.73 8.24
C MET A 89 -11.47 -0.53 7.72
N ILE A 90 -12.70 -0.43 7.23
CA ILE A 90 -13.43 -1.56 6.64
C ILE A 90 -12.68 -2.18 5.45
N VAL A 91 -11.99 -1.36 4.66
CA VAL A 91 -11.18 -1.82 3.52
C VAL A 91 -9.90 -2.50 4.02
N GLN A 92 -9.33 -1.98 5.11
CA GLN A 92 -8.14 -2.58 5.74
C GLN A 92 -8.44 -3.98 6.29
N LYS A 93 -9.60 -4.13 6.93
CA LYS A 93 -10.10 -5.42 7.41
C LYS A 93 -10.36 -6.38 6.25
N ALA A 94 -11.04 -5.92 5.20
CA ALA A 94 -11.31 -6.73 4.02
C ALA A 94 -10.03 -7.19 3.30
N LEU A 95 -8.99 -6.34 3.23
CA LEU A 95 -7.70 -6.73 2.68
C LEU A 95 -7.03 -7.83 3.53
N LYS A 96 -7.07 -7.73 4.86
CA LYS A 96 -6.56 -8.79 5.75
C LYS A 96 -7.34 -10.10 5.58
N GLU A 97 -8.66 -10.04 5.43
CA GLU A 97 -9.50 -11.22 5.19
C GLU A 97 -9.17 -11.85 3.83
N TYR A 98 -9.03 -11.04 2.78
CA TYR A 98 -8.66 -11.49 1.44
C TYR A 98 -7.33 -12.27 1.44
N VAL A 99 -6.29 -11.76 2.10
CA VAL A 99 -4.98 -12.45 2.10
C VAL A 99 -4.98 -13.74 2.93
N LYS A 100 -5.86 -13.86 3.93
CA LYS A 100 -6.02 -15.08 4.74
C LYS A 100 -6.67 -16.22 3.95
N GLU A 101 -7.60 -15.88 3.08
CA GLU A 101 -8.33 -16.83 2.23
C GLU A 101 -7.56 -17.17 0.94
N LEU A 102 -6.44 -16.49 0.69
CA LEU A 102 -5.68 -16.66 -0.53
C LEU A 102 -4.98 -18.03 -0.59
N ASP A 103 -5.14 -18.74 -1.71
CA ASP A 103 -4.34 -19.93 -1.98
C ASP A 103 -2.87 -19.54 -2.15
N LYS A 104 -1.99 -20.11 -1.32
CA LYS A 104 -0.55 -19.88 -1.35
C LYS A 104 0.08 -20.23 -2.71
N LYS A 105 -0.51 -21.14 -3.49
CA LYS A 105 -0.05 -21.46 -4.85
C LYS A 105 -0.27 -20.34 -5.86
N SER A 106 -1.20 -19.43 -5.58
CA SER A 106 -1.49 -18.27 -6.45
C SER A 106 -0.47 -17.13 -6.31
N ILE A 107 0.38 -17.17 -5.28
CA ILE A 107 1.36 -16.14 -4.97
C ILE A 107 2.48 -16.16 -6.01
N LYS A 108 2.71 -15.00 -6.63
CA LYS A 108 3.80 -14.80 -7.58
C LYS A 108 5.06 -14.32 -6.87
N LYS A 109 6.21 -14.77 -7.36
CA LYS A 109 7.51 -14.21 -6.99
C LYS A 109 7.65 -12.82 -7.59
N THR A 110 8.27 -11.94 -6.82
CA THR A 110 8.66 -10.61 -7.29
C THR A 110 9.70 -10.76 -8.40
N PRO A 111 9.57 -10.03 -9.53
CA PRO A 111 10.58 -10.04 -10.57
C PRO A 111 11.89 -9.46 -10.03
N SER A 112 13.04 -10.02 -10.43
CA SER A 112 14.35 -9.42 -10.17
C SER A 112 15.05 -9.20 -11.50
N ASP A 113 15.80 -8.12 -11.61
CA ASP A 113 16.62 -7.77 -12.75
C ASP A 113 17.87 -7.01 -12.30
N THR A 114 18.83 -6.85 -13.20
CA THR A 114 20.13 -6.23 -12.89
C THR A 114 19.98 -4.78 -12.41
N VAL A 115 18.98 -4.04 -12.90
CA VAL A 115 18.75 -2.64 -12.50
C VAL A 115 18.30 -2.60 -11.04
N LEU A 116 17.38 -3.47 -10.64
CA LEU A 116 16.96 -3.57 -9.24
C LEU A 116 18.14 -3.92 -8.33
N GLU A 117 18.98 -4.88 -8.71
CA GLU A 117 20.13 -5.30 -7.92
C GLU A 117 21.14 -4.16 -7.72
N GLU A 118 21.39 -3.36 -8.76
CA GLU A 118 22.25 -2.19 -8.67
C GLU A 118 21.66 -1.10 -7.78
N LEU A 119 20.36 -0.80 -7.91
CA LEU A 119 19.67 0.16 -7.04
C LEU A 119 19.74 -0.28 -5.57
N GLN A 120 19.48 -1.56 -5.30
CA GLN A 120 19.55 -2.13 -3.96
C GLN A 120 20.97 -2.12 -3.39
N ARG A 121 22.01 -2.18 -4.23
CA ARG A 121 23.40 -2.01 -3.78
C ARG A 121 23.70 -0.59 -3.30
N ILE A 122 23.04 0.41 -3.88
CA ILE A 122 23.22 1.83 -3.53
C ILE A 122 22.43 2.18 -2.28
N VAL A 123 21.12 1.90 -2.27
CA VAL A 123 20.23 2.35 -1.19
C VAL A 123 19.95 1.28 -0.14
N GLY A 124 20.23 0.00 -0.42
CA GLY A 124 19.87 -1.16 0.41
C GLY A 124 18.61 -1.89 -0.10
N GLU A 125 18.56 -3.21 0.12
CA GLU A 125 17.48 -4.08 -0.39
C GLU A 125 16.08 -3.63 0.02
N GLN A 126 15.90 -3.14 1.25
CA GLN A 126 14.60 -2.67 1.73
C GLN A 126 14.12 -1.36 1.08
N TRP A 127 15.01 -0.61 0.44
CA TRP A 127 14.76 0.76 -0.03
C TRP A 127 14.61 0.86 -1.56
N ALA A 128 14.79 -0.24 -2.29
CA ALA A 128 14.48 -0.32 -3.72
C ALA A 128 13.66 -1.57 -4.06
N THR A 129 12.58 -1.39 -4.83
CA THR A 129 11.68 -2.49 -5.19
C THR A 129 10.91 -2.24 -6.49
N ASN A 130 10.64 -3.32 -7.22
CA ASN A 130 9.71 -3.37 -8.35
C ASN A 130 8.47 -4.24 -8.02
N ASP A 131 8.19 -4.54 -6.74
CA ASP A 131 7.10 -5.43 -6.38
C ASP A 131 5.74 -4.86 -6.81
N PRO A 132 4.94 -5.58 -7.63
CA PRO A 132 3.65 -5.10 -8.11
C PRO A 132 2.69 -4.62 -7.01
N ALA A 133 2.70 -5.24 -5.82
CA ALA A 133 1.87 -4.80 -4.71
C ALA A 133 2.31 -3.44 -4.16
N ILE A 134 3.62 -3.19 -4.10
CA ILE A 134 4.14 -1.86 -3.71
C ILE A 134 3.87 -0.83 -4.80
N LEU A 135 4.18 -1.15 -6.07
CA LEU A 135 4.00 -0.23 -7.20
C LEU A 135 2.53 0.21 -7.35
N THR A 136 1.59 -0.71 -7.13
CA THR A 136 0.14 -0.42 -7.23
C THR A 136 -0.29 0.74 -6.34
N ALA A 137 0.34 0.91 -5.17
CA ALA A 137 0.04 2.00 -4.26
C ALA A 137 0.38 3.40 -4.82
N TYR A 138 1.13 3.47 -5.92
CA TYR A 138 1.56 4.71 -6.58
C TYR A 138 0.79 5.05 -7.87
N ASN A 139 -0.11 4.17 -8.35
CA ASN A 139 -0.84 4.29 -9.62
C ASN A 139 -1.74 5.53 -9.79
N LYS A 140 -1.93 6.31 -8.72
CA LYS A 140 -2.76 7.52 -8.69
C LYS A 140 -2.03 8.74 -8.14
N THR A 141 -0.78 8.57 -7.69
CA THR A 141 0.04 9.65 -7.14
C THR A 141 1.20 9.99 -8.06
N ILE A 142 1.91 8.98 -8.57
CA ILE A 142 3.14 9.18 -9.35
C ILE A 142 3.08 8.41 -10.68
N LEU A 143 2.60 7.17 -10.65
CA LEU A 143 2.61 6.29 -11.82
C LEU A 143 1.34 6.50 -12.65
N ASN A 144 1.49 6.55 -13.97
CA ASN A 144 0.38 6.50 -14.92
C ASN A 144 0.40 5.14 -15.63
N GLN A 145 -0.74 4.44 -15.68
CA GLN A 145 -0.85 3.01 -16.02
C GLN A 145 -0.32 2.60 -17.41
N LYS A 146 0.06 3.56 -18.27
CA LYS A 146 0.51 3.32 -19.65
C LYS A 146 1.97 2.89 -19.79
N GLN A 147 2.78 2.92 -18.73
CA GLN A 147 4.19 2.46 -18.76
C GLN A 147 4.53 1.72 -17.47
N ILE A 148 4.38 0.40 -17.45
CA ILE A 148 4.71 -0.46 -16.28
C ILE A 148 5.96 -1.31 -16.53
N ASN A 149 6.48 -1.35 -17.75
CA ASN A 149 7.71 -2.08 -18.03
C ASN A 149 8.88 -1.31 -17.40
N HIS A 150 9.56 -1.93 -16.42
CA HIS A 150 10.74 -1.40 -15.71
C HIS A 150 10.47 -0.19 -14.80
N VAL A 151 9.49 -0.30 -13.91
CA VAL A 151 9.24 0.70 -12.86
C VAL A 151 9.80 0.22 -11.52
N TYR A 152 10.55 1.10 -10.87
CA TYR A 152 11.13 0.88 -9.55
C TYR A 152 10.71 2.02 -8.63
N VAL A 153 10.40 1.71 -7.37
CA VAL A 153 10.31 2.71 -6.31
C VAL A 153 11.58 2.61 -5.49
N VAL A 154 12.30 3.71 -5.43
CA VAL A 154 13.56 3.85 -4.69
C VAL A 154 13.36 4.94 -3.66
N MET A 155 13.68 4.62 -2.41
CA MET A 155 13.72 5.56 -1.30
C MET A 155 15.17 5.76 -0.87
N PRO A 156 15.50 6.94 -0.34
CA PRO A 156 16.77 7.16 0.33
C PRO A 156 16.86 6.26 1.58
N ASN A 157 18.06 5.85 1.92
CA ASN A 157 18.32 5.06 3.12
C ASN A 157 18.15 5.91 4.39
N THR A 158 18.55 7.19 4.32
CA THR A 158 18.47 8.15 5.42
C THR A 158 17.73 9.43 5.03
N THR A 159 17.29 10.21 6.01
CA THR A 159 16.69 11.53 5.74
C THR A 159 17.72 12.57 5.30
N ASP A 160 19.01 12.33 5.57
CA ASP A 160 20.11 13.24 5.23
C ASP A 160 20.47 13.16 3.73
N GLU A 161 19.97 12.14 3.04
CA GLU A 161 20.13 11.93 1.59
C GLU A 161 19.12 12.73 0.74
N VAL A 162 18.22 13.54 1.35
CA VAL A 162 17.15 14.30 0.65
C VAL A 162 17.13 15.78 1.03
#